data_AF-A0AAV5N580-F1
#
_entry.id   AF-A0AAV5N580-F1
#
_cell.length_a   1.000
_cell.length_b   1.000
_cell.length_c   1.000
_cell.angle_alpha   90.00
_cell.angle_beta   90.00
_cell.angle_gamma   90.00
#
_symmetry.space_group_name_H-M   'P 1'
#
loop_
_entity.id
_entity.type
_entity.pdbx_description
1 polymer ?
#
loop_
_entity_poly.entity_id
_entity_poly.type
_entity_poly.pdbx_seq_one_letter_code
_entity_poly.pdbx_strand_id
1 'polypeptide(L)'
;MKAALWDPSGFDVSMRGKYNSLYELEEDIQTLSGSANFSELDTLDWFLVDKDSGKLAFLCLTVPSIITISDQCIDVSSLRDVALSRSIKNFMFSVELQDSAFFSFNSNQLTVATDLSRCCYKAQVLGDLYFLLDEDLNYCGFALTNATKHIPGYRDGIDDSTLNQALSLMLGLCSQHAYDAMDDKDAQYFSIIGQLENLIRTHGQTDERLLSFTDFTENLKFTFYDVT
;
A
#
# COMPACT_ATOMS: atom_id res chain seq x y z
N MET A 1 -9.69 17.19 -0.31
CA MET A 1 -8.88 16.84 0.87
C MET A 1 -7.80 15.88 0.38
N LYS A 2 -6.52 16.05 0.76
CA LYS A 2 -5.50 15.05 0.39
C LYS A 2 -5.85 13.75 1.13
N ALA A 3 -5.89 12.63 0.42
CA ALA A 3 -6.17 11.32 0.98
C ALA A 3 -5.06 10.37 0.59
N ALA A 4 -4.76 9.40 1.46
CA ALA A 4 -3.97 8.25 1.07
C ALA A 4 -4.75 7.46 0.02
N LEU A 5 -4.05 6.93 -0.96
CA LEU A 5 -4.58 6.01 -1.95
C LEU A 5 -3.75 4.74 -1.87
N TRP A 6 -4.41 3.60 -1.94
CA TRP A 6 -3.76 2.32 -2.10
C TRP A 6 -3.96 1.88 -3.54
N ASP A 7 -2.87 1.71 -4.27
CA ASP A 7 -2.86 1.01 -5.56
C ASP A 7 -2.46 -0.44 -5.30
N PRO A 8 -3.42 -1.38 -5.34
CA PRO A 8 -3.11 -2.78 -5.11
C PRO A 8 -2.24 -3.36 -6.22
N SER A 9 -2.41 -2.94 -7.48
CA SER A 9 -1.64 -3.45 -8.63
C SER A 9 -0.22 -2.91 -8.64
N GLY A 10 -0.06 -1.63 -8.31
CA GLY A 10 1.24 -0.96 -8.17
C GLY A 10 2.00 -1.35 -6.90
N PHE A 11 1.33 -2.02 -5.96
CA PHE A 11 1.86 -2.34 -4.64
C PHE A 11 2.37 -1.10 -3.90
N ASP A 12 1.59 -0.01 -3.91
CA ASP A 12 1.96 1.22 -3.22
C ASP A 12 0.80 1.90 -2.48
N VAL A 13 1.15 2.63 -1.43
CA VAL A 13 0.30 3.59 -0.76
C VAL A 13 0.88 4.97 -0.98
N SER A 14 0.16 5.80 -1.73
CA SER A 14 0.62 7.11 -2.14
C SER A 14 -0.38 8.20 -1.78
N MET A 15 0.03 9.46 -1.92
CA MET A 15 -0.84 10.60 -1.77
C MET A 15 -1.01 11.29 -3.11
N ARG A 16 -2.26 11.58 -3.52
CA ARG A 16 -2.51 12.60 -4.56
C ARG A 16 -2.11 13.96 -4.02
N GLY A 17 -0.89 14.36 -4.38
CA GLY A 17 -0.20 15.52 -3.84
C GLY A 17 -0.29 16.75 -4.73
N LYS A 18 0.70 17.63 -4.58
CA LYS A 18 0.93 18.81 -5.42
C LYS A 18 1.43 18.41 -6.83
N TYR A 19 2.09 17.27 -6.92
CA TYR A 19 2.83 16.80 -8.09
C TYR A 19 2.04 15.73 -8.84
N ASN A 20 1.94 15.89 -10.15
CA ASN A 20 1.31 14.92 -11.06
C ASN A 20 2.30 13.91 -11.63
N SER A 21 3.61 14.18 -11.50
CA SER A 21 4.68 13.29 -11.92
C SER A 21 5.90 13.42 -11.01
N LEU A 22 6.79 12.42 -11.05
CA LEU A 22 8.09 12.51 -10.37
C LEU A 22 8.95 13.64 -10.95
N TYR A 23 8.82 13.96 -12.25
CA TYR A 23 9.53 15.09 -12.86
C TYR A 23 9.14 16.43 -12.24
N GLU A 24 7.84 16.67 -12.01
CA GLU A 24 7.37 17.88 -11.32
C GLU A 24 7.88 17.93 -9.87
N LEU A 25 8.01 16.77 -9.21
CA LEU A 25 8.55 16.67 -7.86
C LEU A 25 10.06 16.99 -7.82
N GLU A 26 10.82 16.50 -8.80
CA GLU A 26 12.25 16.74 -8.94
C GLU A 26 12.56 18.23 -9.16
N GLU A 27 11.76 18.94 -9.96
CA GLU A 27 11.90 20.38 -10.18
C GLU A 27 11.81 21.19 -8.86
N ASP A 28 10.98 20.73 -7.93
CA ASP A 28 10.72 21.39 -6.65
C ASP A 28 11.52 20.81 -5.48
N ILE A 29 12.38 19.80 -5.69
CA ILE A 29 12.99 19.03 -4.60
C ILE A 29 13.78 19.87 -3.60
N GLN A 30 14.37 20.99 -4.07
CA GLN A 30 15.13 21.90 -3.21
C GLN A 30 14.26 22.57 -2.13
N THR A 31 12.95 22.60 -2.32
CA THR A 31 11.97 23.11 -1.35
C THR A 31 11.51 22.06 -0.33
N LEU A 32 11.92 20.80 -0.53
CA LEU A 32 11.44 19.63 0.22
C LEU A 32 12.53 19.00 1.09
N SER A 33 12.10 18.36 2.18
CA SER A 33 12.98 17.68 3.12
C SER A 33 12.33 16.37 3.59
N GLY A 34 13.14 15.32 3.71
CA GLY A 34 12.70 14.02 4.21
C GLY A 34 13.44 12.88 3.52
N SER A 35 12.86 11.69 3.58
CA SER A 35 13.39 10.47 2.99
C SER A 35 13.00 10.47 1.52
N ALA A 36 14.02 10.42 0.67
CA ALA A 36 13.88 10.25 -0.77
C ALA A 36 15.12 9.49 -1.25
N ASN A 37 14.90 8.53 -2.14
CA ASN A 37 15.99 7.81 -2.77
C ASN A 37 16.25 8.39 -4.18
N PHE A 38 17.36 9.13 -4.30
CA PHE A 38 17.89 9.61 -5.59
C PHE A 38 18.95 8.66 -6.18
N SER A 39 19.31 7.60 -5.46
CA SER A 39 20.26 6.60 -5.95
C SER A 39 19.49 5.58 -6.77
N GLU A 40 19.96 5.31 -7.98
CA GLU A 40 19.35 4.49 -9.05
C GLU A 40 19.12 3.00 -8.70
N LEU A 41 18.89 2.67 -7.42
CA LEU A 41 18.62 1.35 -6.87
C LEU A 41 17.38 1.43 -5.96
N ASP A 42 16.22 1.20 -6.57
CA ASP A 42 15.01 0.53 -6.07
C ASP A 42 14.72 0.56 -4.55
N THR A 43 14.56 1.73 -3.94
CA THR A 43 13.65 1.85 -2.79
C THR A 43 12.61 2.94 -3.09
N LEU A 44 11.35 2.50 -3.20
CA LEU A 44 10.20 3.27 -3.68
C LEU A 44 9.52 4.10 -2.57
N ASP A 45 10.11 4.13 -1.36
CA ASP A 45 9.57 4.83 -0.19
C ASP A 45 10.05 6.28 -0.12
N TRP A 46 9.11 7.19 -0.33
CA TRP A 46 9.30 8.64 -0.32
C TRP A 46 8.40 9.25 0.73
N PHE A 47 9.00 10.02 1.64
CA PHE A 47 8.28 10.80 2.64
C PHE A 47 8.89 12.21 2.70
N LEU A 48 8.20 13.16 2.07
CA LEU A 48 8.72 14.51 1.89
C LEU A 48 7.78 15.55 2.49
N VAL A 49 8.35 16.43 3.31
CA VAL A 49 7.69 17.62 3.83
C VAL A 49 8.24 18.88 3.19
N ASP A 50 7.38 19.88 3.06
CA ASP A 50 7.77 21.23 2.65
C ASP A 50 8.60 21.89 3.75
N LYS A 51 9.78 22.44 3.41
CA LYS A 51 10.74 23.00 4.39
C LYS A 51 10.16 24.18 5.18
N ASP A 52 9.33 25.00 4.54
CA ASP A 52 8.82 26.23 5.12
C ASP A 52 7.62 25.98 6.04
N SER A 53 6.68 25.14 5.59
CA SER A 53 5.44 24.85 6.30
C SER A 53 5.51 23.63 7.21
N GLY A 54 6.51 22.74 7.02
CA GLY A 54 6.64 21.47 7.73
C GLY A 54 5.52 20.47 7.43
N LYS A 55 4.71 20.71 6.38
CA LYS A 55 3.56 19.87 6.02
C LYS A 55 3.95 18.82 5.00
N LEU A 56 3.25 17.68 5.03
CA LEU A 56 3.40 16.61 4.03
C LEU A 56 3.14 17.13 2.61
N ALA A 57 4.18 17.06 1.78
CA ALA A 57 4.19 17.53 0.41
C ALA A 57 4.01 16.36 -0.57
N PHE A 58 4.73 15.26 -0.33
CA PHE A 58 4.71 14.06 -1.17
C PHE A 58 4.86 12.80 -0.31
N LEU A 59 4.18 11.73 -0.72
CA LEU A 59 4.19 10.43 -0.08
C LEU A 59 4.01 9.34 -1.13
N CYS A 60 4.91 8.36 -1.12
CA CYS A 60 4.80 7.09 -1.84
C CYS A 60 5.44 6.03 -0.94
N LEU A 61 4.73 4.97 -0.60
CA LEU A 61 5.22 3.90 0.27
C LEU A 61 4.93 2.58 -0.40
N THR A 62 5.90 1.68 -0.37
CA THR A 62 5.80 0.38 -1.01
C THR A 62 5.07 -0.60 -0.11
N VAL A 63 4.31 -1.48 -0.73
CA VAL A 63 3.76 -2.68 -0.13
C VAL A 63 4.55 -3.86 -0.70
N PRO A 64 5.18 -4.70 0.12
CA PRO A 64 5.78 -5.95 -0.38
C PRO A 64 4.81 -6.77 -1.24
N SER A 65 5.29 -7.32 -2.35
CA SER A 65 4.49 -8.12 -3.29
C SER A 65 4.11 -9.50 -2.75
N ILE A 66 4.69 -9.91 -1.63
CA ILE A 66 4.25 -11.05 -0.83
C ILE A 66 3.43 -10.52 0.34
N ILE A 67 2.13 -10.82 0.34
CA ILE A 67 1.17 -10.32 1.33
C ILE A 67 0.52 -11.48 2.06
N THR A 68 0.64 -11.49 3.38
CA THR A 68 0.00 -12.50 4.23
C THR A 68 -1.40 -12.07 4.62
N ILE A 69 -2.42 -12.85 4.26
CA ILE A 69 -3.77 -12.67 4.80
C ILE A 69 -3.78 -13.20 6.23
N SER A 70 -3.96 -12.32 7.22
CA SER A 70 -3.94 -12.69 8.63
C SER A 70 -4.71 -11.69 9.49
N ASP A 71 -5.54 -12.22 10.37
CA ASP A 71 -6.22 -11.46 11.43
C ASP A 71 -5.32 -11.18 12.63
N GLN A 72 -4.08 -11.68 12.64
CA GLN A 72 -3.07 -11.40 13.65
C GLN A 72 -2.22 -10.16 13.30
N CYS A 73 -2.78 -9.23 12.53
CA CYS A 73 -2.14 -7.94 12.30
C CYS A 73 -2.21 -7.06 13.56
N ILE A 74 -1.34 -6.06 13.61
CA ILE A 74 -1.26 -5.15 14.75
C ILE A 74 -2.58 -4.40 14.93
N ASP A 75 -3.12 -4.40 16.15
CA ASP A 75 -4.26 -3.56 16.47
C ASP A 75 -3.79 -2.11 16.61
N VAL A 76 -3.93 -1.33 15.53
CA VAL A 76 -3.54 0.09 15.51
C VAL A 76 -4.26 0.86 16.62
N SER A 77 -5.47 0.47 17.02
CA SER A 77 -6.20 1.15 18.09
C SER A 77 -5.54 0.98 19.47
N SER A 78 -4.78 -0.11 19.67
CA SER A 78 -4.05 -0.40 20.91
C SER A 78 -2.75 0.39 21.07
N LEU A 79 -2.20 0.93 19.98
CA LEU A 79 -0.95 1.70 19.98
C LEU A 79 -1.14 3.10 20.55
N ARG A 80 -0.10 3.61 21.21
CA ARG A 80 -0.10 4.95 21.80
C ARG A 80 -0.02 6.03 20.71
N ASP A 81 -0.96 6.96 20.70
CA ASP A 81 -0.95 8.09 19.77
C ASP A 81 0.18 9.09 20.08
N VAL A 82 0.91 9.47 19.03
CA VAL A 82 1.88 10.56 19.05
C VAL A 82 1.55 11.53 17.93
N ALA A 83 1.55 12.83 18.25
CA ALA A 83 1.36 13.86 17.24
C ALA A 83 2.51 13.83 16.22
N LEU A 84 2.17 13.77 14.93
CA LEU A 84 3.16 13.76 13.84
C LEU A 84 4.19 14.88 13.99
N SER A 85 3.77 16.09 14.33
CA SER A 85 4.67 17.24 14.52
C SER A 85 5.72 17.06 15.62
N ARG A 86 5.50 16.11 16.56
CA ARG A 86 6.43 15.80 17.65
C ARG A 86 7.41 14.69 17.29
N SER A 87 7.03 13.76 16.41
CA SER A 87 7.84 12.58 16.06
C SER A 87 8.48 12.67 14.68
N ILE A 88 7.97 13.52 13.77
CA ILE A 88 8.40 13.56 12.37
C ILE A 88 9.91 13.76 12.21
N LYS A 89 10.54 14.57 13.05
CA LYS A 89 11.99 14.81 12.99
C LYS A 89 12.83 13.58 13.32
N ASN A 90 12.27 12.62 14.08
CA ASN A 90 12.98 11.41 14.47
C ASN A 90 13.10 10.42 13.30
N PHE A 91 12.10 10.40 12.41
CA PHE A 91 12.03 9.39 11.37
C PHE A 91 11.97 9.92 9.94
N MET A 92 11.79 11.22 9.72
CA MET A 92 11.52 11.74 8.38
C MET A 92 12.62 11.43 7.36
N PHE A 93 13.86 11.19 7.80
CA PHE A 93 15.00 10.83 6.95
C PHE A 93 15.33 9.33 6.96
N SER A 94 14.52 8.51 7.64
CA SER A 94 14.74 7.08 7.82
C SER A 94 13.48 6.26 7.51
N VAL A 95 12.55 6.84 6.73
CA VAL A 95 11.45 6.06 6.16
C VAL A 95 12.05 5.20 5.06
N GLU A 96 11.93 3.88 5.23
CA GLU A 96 12.54 2.88 4.35
C GLU A 96 11.61 1.69 4.15
N LEU A 97 11.81 1.00 3.03
CA LEU A 97 11.07 -0.21 2.67
C LEU A 97 11.10 -1.24 3.80
N GLN A 98 9.96 -1.87 4.08
CA GLN A 98 9.85 -2.97 5.02
C GLN A 98 9.66 -4.30 4.28
N ASP A 99 9.99 -5.41 4.94
CA ASP A 99 10.06 -6.72 4.28
C ASP A 99 8.74 -7.51 4.31
N SER A 100 7.75 -7.06 5.09
CA SER A 100 6.54 -7.85 5.35
C SER A 100 5.28 -7.02 5.24
N ALA A 101 4.29 -7.58 4.54
CA ALA A 101 2.95 -7.04 4.38
C ALA A 101 1.89 -8.02 4.89
N PHE A 102 0.88 -7.46 5.56
CA PHE A 102 -0.24 -8.20 6.13
C PHE A 102 -1.55 -7.51 5.78
N PHE A 103 -2.58 -8.28 5.48
CA PHE A 103 -3.94 -7.77 5.29
C PHE A 103 -4.93 -8.56 6.15
N SER A 104 -5.81 -7.86 6.87
CA SER A 104 -6.99 -8.47 7.52
C SER A 104 -8.27 -7.95 6.90
N PHE A 105 -9.12 -8.86 6.47
CA PHE A 105 -10.48 -8.57 6.04
C PHE A 105 -11.38 -8.17 7.23
N ASN A 106 -11.12 -8.70 8.42
CA ASN A 106 -11.94 -8.43 9.61
C ASN A 106 -11.76 -6.99 10.11
N SER A 107 -10.52 -6.50 10.18
CA SER A 107 -10.23 -5.11 10.57
C SER A 107 -10.16 -4.14 9.39
N ASN A 108 -10.20 -4.65 8.14
CA ASN A 108 -9.98 -3.89 6.92
C ASN A 108 -8.69 -3.04 7.02
N GLN A 109 -7.58 -3.72 7.28
CA GLN A 109 -6.30 -3.07 7.54
C GLN A 109 -5.19 -3.70 6.71
N LEU A 110 -4.46 -2.85 6.01
CA LEU A 110 -3.16 -3.18 5.42
C LEU A 110 -2.07 -2.75 6.41
N THR A 111 -1.14 -3.64 6.73
CA THR A 111 0.00 -3.36 7.62
C THR A 111 1.28 -3.75 6.92
N VAL A 112 2.27 -2.86 6.91
CA VAL A 112 3.58 -3.09 6.33
C VAL A 112 4.63 -2.78 7.40
N ALA A 113 5.33 -3.81 7.88
CA ALA A 113 6.33 -3.71 8.95
C ALA A 113 7.09 -5.04 9.09
N THR A 114 8.40 -4.99 9.26
CA THR A 114 9.23 -6.21 9.43
C THR A 114 9.03 -6.87 10.81
N ASP A 115 8.87 -6.09 11.88
CA ASP A 115 8.67 -6.62 13.24
C ASP A 115 7.57 -5.85 13.99
N LEU A 116 6.36 -6.41 13.98
CA LEU A 116 5.19 -5.84 14.65
C LEU A 116 5.35 -5.78 16.17
N SER A 117 6.20 -6.61 16.78
CA SER A 117 6.36 -6.67 18.24
C SER A 117 7.06 -5.44 18.82
N ARG A 118 7.81 -4.71 17.98
CA ARG A 118 8.51 -3.48 18.35
C ARG A 118 7.64 -2.24 18.29
N CYS A 119 6.52 -2.30 17.58
CA CYS A 119 5.64 -1.17 17.37
C CYS A 119 4.88 -0.81 18.66
N CYS A 120 5.15 0.37 19.22
CA CYS A 120 4.60 0.84 20.49
C CYS A 120 3.71 2.08 20.33
N TYR A 121 4.02 2.90 19.32
CA TYR A 121 3.33 4.15 19.05
C TYR A 121 2.81 4.19 17.60
N LYS A 122 1.84 5.08 17.37
CA LYS A 122 1.38 5.44 16.03
C LYS A 122 1.36 6.95 15.86
N ALA A 123 1.67 7.40 14.65
CA ALA A 123 1.49 8.78 14.24
C ALA A 123 0.63 8.84 12.98
N GLN A 124 -0.51 9.54 13.04
CA GLN A 124 -1.36 9.73 11.87
C GLN A 124 -0.65 10.63 10.86
N VAL A 125 -0.48 10.13 9.63
CA VAL A 125 0.19 10.84 8.54
C VAL A 125 -0.82 11.50 7.62
N LEU A 126 -1.83 10.74 7.17
CA LEU A 126 -2.80 11.21 6.19
C LEU A 126 -4.08 10.37 6.21
N GLY A 127 -5.20 10.95 6.65
CA GLY A 127 -6.46 10.20 6.74
C GLY A 127 -6.27 8.96 7.62
N ASP A 128 -6.58 7.78 7.10
CA ASP A 128 -6.50 6.51 7.84
C ASP A 128 -5.11 5.84 7.76
N LEU A 129 -4.11 6.55 7.23
CA LEU A 129 -2.71 6.12 7.20
C LEU A 129 -1.96 6.57 8.46
N TYR A 130 -1.34 5.58 9.12
CA TYR A 130 -0.53 5.75 10.31
C TYR A 130 0.88 5.22 10.07
N PHE A 131 1.89 5.95 10.55
CA PHE A 131 3.22 5.39 10.74
C PHE A 131 3.29 4.70 12.09
N LEU A 132 3.88 3.51 12.08
CA LEU A 132 4.14 2.69 13.25
C LEU A 132 5.53 3.01 13.76
N LEU A 133 5.65 3.24 15.07
CA LEU A 133 6.90 3.68 15.68
C LEU A 133 7.27 2.81 16.89
N ASP A 134 8.58 2.63 17.12
CA ASP A 134 9.11 1.96 18.31
C ASP A 134 9.11 2.88 19.55
N GLU A 135 9.64 2.37 20.67
CA GLU A 135 9.70 3.12 21.94
C GLU A 135 10.48 4.44 21.86
N ASP A 136 11.44 4.53 20.94
CA ASP A 136 12.30 5.68 20.69
C ASP A 136 11.72 6.61 19.59
N LEU A 137 10.51 6.31 19.11
CA LEU A 137 9.81 7.00 18.03
C LEU A 137 10.48 6.87 16.65
N ASN A 138 11.28 5.82 16.44
CA ASN A 138 11.82 5.50 15.13
C ASN A 138 10.76 4.81 14.26
N TYR A 139 10.87 4.95 12.94
CA TYR A 139 9.97 4.31 11.99
C TYR A 139 10.11 2.78 12.01
N CYS A 140 8.98 2.08 12.02
CA CYS A 140 8.91 0.61 11.97
C CYS A 140 8.03 0.12 10.81
N GLY A 141 7.50 1.03 9.98
CA GLY A 141 6.52 0.71 8.95
C GLY A 141 5.26 1.55 9.04
N PHE A 142 4.21 1.11 8.35
CA PHE A 142 2.93 1.82 8.29
C PHE A 142 1.73 0.88 8.37
N ALA A 143 0.60 1.44 8.75
CA ALA A 143 -0.70 0.79 8.68
C ALA A 143 -1.72 1.72 8.02
N LEU A 144 -2.48 1.17 7.08
CA LEU A 144 -3.62 1.82 6.45
C LEU A 144 -4.88 1.14 6.95
N THR A 145 -5.61 1.85 7.82
CA THR A 145 -6.92 1.38 8.31
C THR A 145 -8.01 1.73 7.28
N ASN A 146 -9.14 1.03 7.32
CA ASN A 146 -10.18 1.11 6.28
C ASN A 146 -9.63 0.94 4.85
N ALA A 147 -8.62 0.08 4.65
CA ALA A 147 -7.80 0.02 3.45
C ALA A 147 -8.61 -0.05 2.14
N THR A 148 -9.71 -0.82 2.10
CA THR A 148 -10.56 -0.92 0.90
C THR A 148 -11.23 0.38 0.46
N LYS A 149 -11.33 1.38 1.36
CA LYS A 149 -11.85 2.72 1.04
C LYS A 149 -10.81 3.62 0.37
N HIS A 150 -9.54 3.24 0.47
CA HIS A 150 -8.42 3.95 -0.12
C HIS A 150 -8.08 3.46 -1.53
N ILE A 151 -8.75 2.42 -2.02
CA ILE A 151 -8.62 1.97 -3.40
C ILE A 151 -9.34 2.97 -4.33
N PRO A 152 -8.71 3.43 -5.43
CA PRO A 152 -9.33 4.30 -6.41
C PRO A 152 -10.71 3.79 -6.87
N GLY A 153 -11.70 4.68 -6.98
CA GLY A 153 -13.07 4.30 -7.37
C GLY A 153 -14.02 4.01 -6.20
N TYR A 154 -13.55 4.09 -4.95
CA TYR A 154 -14.42 3.99 -3.77
C TYR A 154 -15.53 5.05 -3.77
N ARG A 155 -16.74 4.63 -3.39
CA ARG A 155 -17.90 5.51 -3.15
C ARG A 155 -18.64 5.05 -1.89
N ASP A 156 -19.12 6.00 -1.10
CA ASP A 156 -19.91 5.70 0.10
C ASP A 156 -21.16 4.87 -0.25
N GLY A 157 -21.44 3.85 0.56
CA GLY A 157 -22.62 2.99 0.41
C GLY A 157 -22.51 1.86 -0.62
N ILE A 158 -21.35 1.67 -1.27
CA ILE A 158 -21.08 0.46 -2.04
C ILE A 158 -20.88 -0.73 -1.09
N ASP A 159 -21.41 -1.90 -1.48
CA ASP A 159 -21.18 -3.16 -0.80
C ASP A 159 -19.78 -3.72 -1.12
N ASP A 160 -19.00 -4.01 -0.08
CA ASP A 160 -17.64 -4.51 -0.18
C ASP A 160 -17.57 -6.01 -0.49
N SER A 161 -18.69 -6.74 -0.56
CA SER A 161 -18.68 -8.20 -0.75
C SER A 161 -17.92 -8.65 -2.01
N THR A 162 -18.20 -8.01 -3.15
CA THR A 162 -17.57 -8.34 -4.44
C THR A 162 -16.11 -7.90 -4.46
N LEU A 163 -15.81 -6.73 -3.91
CA LEU A 163 -14.43 -6.27 -3.76
C LEU A 163 -13.63 -7.22 -2.88
N ASN A 164 -14.16 -7.64 -1.73
CA ASN A 164 -13.47 -8.53 -0.80
C ASN A 164 -13.20 -9.89 -1.44
N GLN A 165 -14.13 -10.40 -2.25
CA GLN A 165 -13.89 -11.61 -3.03
C GLN A 165 -12.74 -11.41 -4.02
N ALA A 166 -12.75 -10.34 -4.81
CA ALA A 166 -11.71 -10.05 -5.78
C ALA A 166 -10.34 -9.83 -5.11
N LEU A 167 -10.31 -9.06 -4.03
CA LEU A 167 -9.11 -8.81 -3.24
C LEU A 167 -8.57 -10.09 -2.61
N SER A 168 -9.45 -11.00 -2.14
CA SER A 168 -9.01 -12.30 -1.63
C SER A 168 -8.35 -13.16 -2.70
N LEU A 169 -8.83 -13.12 -3.95
CA LEU A 169 -8.18 -13.83 -5.07
C LEU A 169 -6.83 -13.20 -5.39
N MET A 170 -6.77 -11.87 -5.49
CA MET A 170 -5.54 -11.12 -5.73
C MET A 170 -4.48 -11.43 -4.67
N LEU A 171 -4.81 -11.27 -3.39
CA LEU A 171 -3.87 -11.52 -2.29
C LEU A 171 -3.47 -13.00 -2.20
N GLY A 172 -4.34 -13.92 -2.62
CA GLY A 172 -3.99 -15.34 -2.75
C GLY A 172 -2.93 -15.62 -3.83
N LEU A 173 -2.84 -14.76 -4.86
CA LEU A 173 -1.79 -14.79 -5.88
C LEU A 173 -0.49 -14.13 -5.41
N CYS A 174 -0.55 -13.30 -4.36
CA CYS A 174 0.59 -12.56 -3.78
C CYS A 174 1.34 -13.39 -2.72
N SER A 175 1.81 -14.59 -3.07
CA SER A 175 2.62 -15.43 -2.16
C SER A 175 3.76 -16.11 -2.90
N GLN A 176 4.85 -16.40 -2.19
CA GLN A 176 5.99 -17.12 -2.79
C GLN A 176 5.55 -18.44 -3.45
N HIS A 177 4.69 -19.20 -2.76
CA HIS A 177 4.15 -20.45 -3.29
C HIS A 177 3.32 -20.25 -4.58
N ALA A 178 2.54 -19.18 -4.66
CA ALA A 178 1.80 -18.85 -5.88
C ALA A 178 2.74 -18.42 -7.01
N TYR A 179 3.75 -17.59 -6.73
CA TYR A 179 4.74 -17.19 -7.72
C TYR A 179 5.52 -18.38 -8.27
N ASP A 180 6.03 -19.28 -7.40
CA ASP A 180 6.74 -20.49 -7.82
C ASP A 180 5.85 -21.40 -8.70
N ALA A 181 4.57 -21.55 -8.36
CA ALA A 181 3.64 -22.36 -9.15
C ALA A 181 3.26 -21.70 -10.49
N MET A 182 3.16 -20.38 -10.54
CA MET A 182 2.92 -19.65 -11.78
C MET A 182 4.14 -19.69 -12.72
N ASP A 183 5.36 -19.68 -12.18
CA ASP A 183 6.60 -19.93 -12.96
C ASP A 183 6.57 -21.30 -13.67
N ASP A 184 6.01 -22.31 -12.99
CA ASP A 184 5.76 -23.64 -13.56
C ASP A 184 4.50 -23.70 -14.47
N LYS A 185 3.86 -22.56 -14.72
CA LYS A 185 2.64 -22.39 -15.52
C LYS A 185 1.47 -23.24 -15.02
N ASP A 186 1.32 -23.36 -13.70
CA ASP A 186 0.23 -24.13 -13.09
C ASP A 186 -1.15 -23.61 -13.52
N ALA A 187 -1.99 -24.51 -14.04
CA ALA A 187 -3.31 -24.18 -14.58
C ALA A 187 -4.32 -23.76 -13.50
N GLN A 188 -4.13 -24.17 -12.24
CA GLN A 188 -4.96 -23.74 -11.11
C GLN A 188 -4.84 -22.24 -10.90
N TYR A 189 -3.62 -21.70 -10.87
CA TYR A 189 -3.41 -20.26 -10.68
C TYR A 189 -3.85 -19.45 -11.91
N PHE A 190 -3.66 -19.97 -13.12
CA PHE A 190 -4.23 -19.38 -14.32
C PHE A 190 -5.77 -19.27 -14.24
N SER A 191 -6.43 -20.31 -13.71
CA SER A 191 -7.88 -20.29 -13.46
C SER A 191 -8.29 -19.26 -12.40
N ILE A 192 -7.49 -19.07 -11.35
CA ILE A 192 -7.73 -18.02 -10.33
C ILE A 192 -7.62 -16.62 -10.96
N ILE A 193 -6.62 -16.39 -11.81
CA ILE A 193 -6.48 -15.13 -12.57
C ILE A 193 -7.74 -14.90 -13.43
N GLY A 194 -8.19 -15.90 -14.18
CA GLY A 194 -9.40 -15.78 -15.00
C GLY A 194 -10.69 -15.55 -14.18
N GLN A 195 -10.77 -16.08 -12.96
CA GLN A 195 -11.88 -15.77 -12.04
C GLN A 195 -11.85 -14.32 -11.59
N LEU A 196 -10.67 -13.80 -11.26
CA LEU A 196 -10.47 -12.39 -10.90
C LEU A 196 -10.86 -11.48 -12.07
N GLU A 197 -10.37 -11.74 -13.29
CA GLU A 197 -10.76 -11.00 -14.50
C GLU A 197 -12.27 -11.01 -14.74
N ASN A 198 -12.93 -12.15 -14.50
CA ASN A 198 -14.37 -12.25 -14.67
C ASN A 198 -15.13 -11.38 -13.66
N LEU A 199 -14.67 -11.29 -12.41
CA LEU A 199 -15.24 -10.36 -11.41
C LEU A 199 -15.07 -8.91 -11.86
N ILE A 200 -13.87 -8.53 -12.31
CA ILE A 200 -13.58 -7.18 -12.82
C ILE A 200 -14.51 -6.83 -13.98
N ARG A 201 -14.60 -7.71 -14.98
CA ARG A 201 -15.44 -7.49 -16.17
C ARG A 201 -16.92 -7.39 -15.84
N THR A 202 -17.42 -8.22 -14.93
CA THR A 202 -18.84 -8.30 -14.61
C THR A 202 -19.29 -7.15 -13.70
N HIS A 203 -18.44 -6.72 -12.77
CA HIS A 203 -18.81 -5.82 -11.70
C HIS A 203 -18.07 -4.48 -11.69
N GLY A 204 -17.00 -4.31 -12.48
CA GLY A 204 -16.14 -3.11 -12.46
C GLY A 204 -16.82 -1.80 -12.86
N GLN A 205 -17.94 -1.86 -13.59
CA GLN A 205 -18.76 -0.67 -13.87
C GLN A 205 -19.62 -0.25 -12.67
N THR A 206 -19.91 -1.18 -11.76
CA THR A 206 -20.69 -0.92 -10.53
C THR A 206 -19.77 -0.53 -9.39
N ASP A 207 -18.67 -1.25 -9.22
CA ASP A 207 -17.60 -0.96 -8.28
C ASP A 207 -16.28 -0.72 -9.02
N GLU A 208 -15.96 0.56 -9.23
CA GLU A 208 -14.78 0.99 -9.99
C GLU A 208 -13.46 0.58 -9.32
N ARG A 209 -13.47 0.24 -8.02
CA ARG A 209 -12.28 -0.29 -7.32
C ARG A 209 -11.75 -1.57 -7.93
N LEU A 210 -12.62 -2.37 -8.54
CA LEU A 210 -12.22 -3.61 -9.21
C LEU A 210 -11.33 -3.34 -10.43
N LEU A 211 -11.44 -2.16 -11.06
CA LEU A 211 -10.60 -1.78 -12.19
C LEU A 211 -9.14 -1.58 -11.76
N SER A 212 -8.88 -1.32 -10.47
CA SER A 212 -7.52 -1.25 -9.91
C SER A 212 -6.81 -2.60 -9.87
N PHE A 213 -7.42 -3.70 -10.31
CA PHE A 213 -6.79 -5.02 -10.42
C PHE A 213 -6.49 -5.44 -11.86
N THR A 214 -6.87 -4.65 -12.87
CA THR A 214 -6.69 -4.99 -14.28
C THR A 214 -5.22 -5.18 -14.62
N ASP A 215 -4.39 -4.18 -14.35
CA ASP A 215 -2.95 -4.22 -14.64
C ASP A 215 -2.27 -5.38 -13.93
N PHE A 216 -2.66 -5.69 -12.69
CA PHE A 216 -2.18 -6.87 -11.97
C PHE A 216 -2.46 -8.17 -12.74
N THR A 217 -3.71 -8.39 -13.18
CA THR A 217 -4.06 -9.61 -13.93
C THR A 217 -3.36 -9.69 -15.29
N GLU A 218 -3.23 -8.57 -16.00
CA GLU A 218 -2.53 -8.51 -17.28
C GLU A 218 -1.03 -8.81 -17.11
N ASN A 219 -0.40 -8.22 -16.10
CA ASN A 219 1.02 -8.45 -15.78
C ASN A 219 1.28 -9.90 -15.38
N LEU A 220 0.42 -10.54 -14.58
CA LEU A 220 0.60 -11.95 -14.23
C LEU A 220 0.53 -12.86 -15.46
N LYS A 221 -0.46 -12.66 -16.34
CA LYS A 221 -0.59 -13.45 -17.57
C LYS A 221 0.58 -13.24 -18.52
N PHE A 222 1.02 -11.99 -18.67
CA PHE A 222 2.15 -11.65 -19.53
C PHE A 222 3.44 -12.28 -19.00
N THR A 223 3.75 -12.10 -17.72
CA THR A 223 5.00 -12.54 -17.11
C THR A 223 5.09 -14.06 -16.97
N PHE A 224 4.04 -14.73 -16.49
CA PHE A 224 4.10 -16.15 -16.14
C PHE A 224 3.57 -17.08 -17.24
N TYR A 225 2.63 -16.62 -18.06
CA TYR A 225 1.94 -17.48 -19.02
C TYR A 225 2.17 -17.12 -20.49
N ASP A 226 2.91 -16.03 -20.77
CA ASP A 226 3.11 -15.47 -22.11
C ASP A 226 1.79 -15.16 -22.84
N VAL A 227 0.74 -14.78 -22.09
CA VAL A 227 -0.58 -14.42 -22.62
C VAL A 227 -0.78 -12.90 -22.52
N THR A 228 -1.09 -12.27 -23.65
CA THR A 228 -1.53 -10.87 -23.76
C THR A 228 -3.04 -10.76 -23.69
#